data_AF-A0A0F9QU86-F1
#
_entry.id   AF-A0A0F9QU86-F1
#
_cell.length_a   1.000
_cell.length_b   1.000
_cell.length_c   1.000
_cell.angle_alpha   90.00
_cell.angle_beta   90.00
_cell.angle_gamma   90.00
#
_symmetry.space_group_name_H-M   'P 1'
#
loop_
_entity.id
_entity.type
_entity.pdbx_description
1 polymer ?
#
loop_
_entity_poly.entity_id
_entity_poly.type
_entity_poly.pdbx_seq_one_letter_code
_entity_poly.pdbx_strand_id
1 'polypeptide(L)'
;MRRKENASHKTFNLDADVIHLIEEGSNINAMTQSEFVEFLVNSWDENINPLKNLKKLRTNKKVLAEDIRELEKAENLIMDNLEKVEEWRKMKQKRKPEVIQNLVRVLTEGRNDDAEIIAKNQSIKLGVPALQLIFEAVGIMKKRT
;
A
#
# COMPACT_ATOMS: atom_id res chain seq x y z
N MET A 1 31.29 22.24 2.58
CA MET A 1 32.22 21.09 2.49
C MET A 1 32.57 20.62 3.90
N ARG A 2 32.30 19.36 4.25
CA ARG A 2 32.72 18.77 5.54
C ARG A 2 34.22 18.46 5.44
N ARG A 3 35.06 19.07 6.28
CA ARG A 3 36.49 18.73 6.37
C ARG A 3 36.63 17.31 6.93
N LYS A 4 37.25 16.40 6.17
CA LYS A 4 37.74 15.11 6.69
C LYS A 4 38.99 15.40 7.52
N GLU A 5 38.85 15.53 8.84
CA GLU A 5 39.91 16.07 9.72
C GLU A 5 41.13 15.18 9.98
N ASN A 6 41.25 13.98 9.38
CA ASN A 6 42.39 13.07 9.63
C ASN A 6 42.80 12.23 8.40
N ALA A 7 42.89 12.82 7.21
CA ALA A 7 43.39 12.09 6.04
C ALA A 7 44.94 12.03 6.05
N SER A 8 45.52 10.84 6.08
CA SER A 8 46.96 10.65 5.84
C SER A 8 47.27 10.97 4.38
N HIS A 9 47.87 12.13 4.14
CA HIS A 9 48.32 12.52 2.80
C HIS A 9 49.51 11.64 2.41
N LYS A 10 49.29 10.77 1.43
CA LYS A 10 50.35 9.98 0.77
C LYS A 10 50.60 10.54 -0.62
N THR A 11 51.87 10.73 -0.95
CA THR A 11 52.30 11.12 -2.29
C THR A 11 52.64 9.89 -3.10
N PHE A 12 52.30 9.91 -4.38
CA PHE A 12 52.59 8.86 -5.35
C PHE A 12 53.31 9.47 -6.54
N ASN A 13 54.31 8.77 -7.05
CA ASN A 13 54.95 9.14 -8.32
C ASN A 13 54.17 8.45 -9.44
N LEU A 14 53.69 9.24 -10.40
CA LEU A 14 52.96 8.76 -11.57
C LEU A 14 53.70 9.21 -12.83
N ASP A 15 53.54 8.45 -13.91
CA ASP A 15 54.08 8.84 -15.21
C ASP A 15 53.38 10.10 -15.73
N ALA A 16 54.09 10.90 -16.53
CA ALA A 16 53.61 12.18 -17.04
C ALA A 16 52.29 12.05 -17.82
N ASP A 17 52.16 10.99 -18.63
CA ASP A 17 50.93 10.71 -19.40
C ASP A 17 49.73 10.44 -18.48
N VAL A 18 49.95 9.75 -17.36
CA VAL A 18 48.90 9.46 -16.38
C VAL A 18 48.46 10.73 -15.66
N ILE A 19 49.40 11.62 -15.34
CA ILE A 19 49.10 12.93 -14.75
C ILE A 19 48.23 13.77 -15.70
N HIS A 20 48.55 13.79 -16.99
CA HIS A 20 47.77 14.49 -18.00
C HIS A 20 46.33 13.96 -18.10
N LEU A 21 46.14 12.64 -18.05
CA LEU A 21 44.82 12.02 -18.06
C LEU A 21 44.01 12.36 -16.81
N ILE A 22 44.65 12.43 -15.64
CA ILE A 22 44.01 12.85 -14.38
C ILE A 22 43.60 14.32 -14.47
N GLU A 23 44.46 15.18 -15.04
CA GLU A 23 44.17 16.60 -15.26
C GLU A 23 42.95 16.80 -16.18
N GLU A 24 42.97 16.20 -17.38
CA GLU A 24 41.84 16.28 -18.31
C GLU A 24 40.55 15.72 -17.68
N GLY A 25 40.61 14.54 -17.07
CA GLY A 25 39.47 13.89 -16.44
C GLY A 25 38.88 14.71 -15.30
N SER A 26 39.72 15.32 -14.46
CA SER A 26 39.28 16.18 -13.36
C SER A 26 38.61 17.46 -13.86
N ASN A 27 39.15 18.07 -14.93
CA ASN A 27 38.58 19.27 -15.56
C ASN A 27 37.21 18.99 -16.18
N ILE A 28 37.06 17.89 -16.91
CA ILE A 28 35.79 17.48 -17.53
C ILE A 28 34.69 17.29 -16.48
N ASN A 29 35.04 16.70 -15.33
CA ASN A 29 34.09 16.40 -14.27
C ASN A 29 33.91 17.55 -13.25
N ALA A 30 34.58 18.69 -13.45
CA ALA A 30 34.60 19.83 -12.52
C ALA A 30 34.97 19.42 -11.08
N MET A 31 35.98 18.57 -10.94
CA MET A 31 36.50 18.06 -9.66
C MET A 31 37.97 18.44 -9.50
N THR A 32 38.46 18.47 -8.25
CA THR A 32 39.91 18.51 -8.04
C THR A 32 40.55 17.19 -8.44
N GLN A 33 41.84 17.19 -8.81
CA GLN A 33 42.58 15.97 -9.14
C GLN A 33 42.48 14.90 -8.04
N SER A 34 42.55 15.31 -6.76
CA SER A 34 42.41 14.40 -5.62
C SER A 34 41.01 13.79 -5.52
N GLU A 35 39.95 14.59 -5.72
CA GLU A 35 38.57 14.09 -5.73
C GLU A 35 38.32 13.17 -6.92
N PHE A 36 38.92 13.46 -8.08
CA PHE A 36 38.84 12.63 -9.26
C PHE A 36 39.52 11.28 -9.06
N VAL A 37 40.71 11.24 -8.45
CA VAL A 37 41.38 9.99 -8.09
C VAL A 37 40.57 9.21 -7.04
N GLU A 38 40.03 9.87 -6.01
CA GLU A 38 39.14 9.23 -5.04
C GLU A 38 37.88 8.66 -5.72
N PHE A 39 37.29 9.40 -6.67
CA PHE A 39 36.17 8.96 -7.48
C PHE A 39 36.52 7.72 -8.32
N LEU A 40 37.68 7.72 -8.99
CA LEU A 40 38.14 6.57 -9.79
C LEU A 40 38.36 5.33 -8.93
N VAL A 41 39.00 5.46 -7.76
CA VAL A 41 39.23 4.35 -6.83
C VAL A 41 37.92 3.81 -6.26
N ASN A 42 36.99 4.69 -5.89
CA ASN A 42 35.68 4.27 -5.36
C ASN A 42 34.78 3.65 -6.44
N SER A 43 34.91 4.12 -7.69
CA SER A 43 34.16 3.59 -8.85
C SER A 43 34.86 2.41 -9.53
N TRP A 44 36.08 2.08 -9.09
CA TRP A 44 36.92 0.99 -9.60
C TRP A 44 36.18 -0.35 -9.46
N ASP A 45 35.63 -0.62 -8.28
CA ASP A 45 34.88 -1.86 -8.00
C ASP A 45 33.56 -1.95 -8.76
N GLU A 46 32.92 -0.82 -9.07
CA GLU A 46 31.68 -0.79 -9.86
C GLU A 46 31.94 -1.11 -11.34
N ASN A 47 33.13 -0.78 -11.86
CA ASN A 47 33.46 -0.97 -13.28
C ASN A 47 34.30 -2.24 -13.57
N ILE A 48 34.93 -2.85 -12.57
CA ILE A 48 35.90 -3.95 -12.79
C ILE A 48 35.29 -5.35 -12.77
N ASN A 49 34.07 -5.49 -12.27
CA ASN A 49 33.36 -6.76 -12.41
C ASN A 49 31.92 -6.59 -12.91
N PRO A 50 31.75 -6.25 -14.21
CA PRO A 50 30.43 -6.20 -14.85
C PRO A 50 29.63 -7.50 -14.66
N LEU A 51 30.30 -8.64 -14.54
CA LEU A 51 29.67 -9.93 -14.26
C LEU A 51 29.05 -9.99 -12.84
N LYS A 52 29.71 -9.43 -11.82
CA LYS A 52 29.17 -9.33 -10.45
C LYS A 52 27.96 -8.41 -10.40
N ASN A 53 28.01 -7.27 -11.08
CA ASN A 53 26.88 -6.35 -11.20
C ASN A 53 25.71 -6.97 -11.96
N LEU A 54 25.98 -7.63 -13.09
CA LEU A 54 24.96 -8.35 -13.85
C LEU A 54 24.32 -9.47 -13.02
N LYS A 55 25.10 -10.22 -12.24
CA LYS A 55 24.58 -11.24 -11.31
C LYS A 55 23.68 -10.62 -10.25
N LYS A 56 24.10 -9.52 -9.61
CA LYS A 56 23.30 -8.79 -8.62
C LYS A 56 21.98 -8.30 -9.22
N LEU A 57 22.02 -7.69 -10.39
CA LEU A 57 20.82 -7.22 -11.11
C LEU A 57 19.88 -8.37 -11.47
N ARG A 58 20.42 -9.52 -11.93
CA ARG A 58 19.61 -10.71 -12.23
C ARG A 58 18.94 -11.28 -10.97
N THR A 59 19.63 -11.30 -9.84
CA THR A 59 19.05 -11.72 -8.56
C THR A 59 17.95 -10.76 -8.12
N ASN A 60 18.21 -9.45 -8.15
CA ASN A 60 17.21 -8.43 -7.80
C ASN A 60 15.98 -8.53 -8.70
N LYS A 61 16.15 -8.77 -10.00
CA LYS A 61 15.04 -8.97 -10.94
C LYS A 61 14.18 -10.18 -10.55
N LYS A 62 14.78 -11.28 -10.09
CA LYS A 62 14.04 -12.47 -9.64
C LYS A 62 13.25 -12.19 -8.36
N VAL A 63 13.85 -11.49 -7.40
CA VAL A 63 13.17 -11.11 -6.15
C VAL A 63 11.97 -10.22 -6.45
N LEU A 64 12.18 -9.15 -7.23
CA LEU A 64 11.09 -8.24 -7.60
C LEU A 64 9.97 -8.94 -8.38
N ALA A 65 10.28 -9.93 -9.20
CA ALA A 65 9.25 -10.70 -9.90
C ALA A 65 8.39 -11.54 -8.94
N GLU A 66 8.98 -12.07 -7.87
CA GLU A 66 8.20 -12.78 -6.84
C GLU A 66 7.36 -11.81 -6.01
N ASP A 67 7.92 -10.65 -5.63
CA ASP A 67 7.19 -9.59 -4.92
C ASP A 67 5.96 -9.12 -5.73
N ILE A 68 6.12 -8.90 -7.04
CA ILE A 68 5.01 -8.54 -7.94
C ILE A 68 3.95 -9.64 -7.92
N ARG A 69 4.35 -10.91 -8.00
CA ARG A 69 3.43 -12.04 -8.00
C ARG A 69 2.66 -12.16 -6.68
N GLU A 70 3.30 -11.88 -5.55
CA GLU A 70 2.63 -11.86 -4.25
C GLU A 70 1.62 -10.70 -4.15
N LEU A 71 1.98 -9.52 -4.65
CA LEU A 71 1.07 -8.37 -4.72
C LEU A 71 -0.14 -8.65 -5.61
N GLU A 72 0.04 -9.25 -6.78
CA GLU A 72 -1.05 -9.64 -7.68
C GLU A 72 -2.01 -10.65 -7.02
N LYS A 73 -1.49 -11.62 -6.24
CA LYS A 73 -2.35 -12.54 -5.46
C LYS A 73 -3.16 -11.80 -4.40
N ALA A 74 -2.53 -10.85 -3.70
CA ALA A 74 -3.21 -10.04 -2.68
C ALA A 74 -4.28 -9.14 -3.31
N GLU A 75 -4.01 -8.53 -4.46
CA GLU A 75 -4.95 -7.72 -5.23
C GLU A 75 -6.18 -8.53 -5.63
N ASN A 76 -6.00 -9.71 -6.22
CA ASN A 76 -7.10 -10.59 -6.61
C ASN A 76 -7.97 -10.99 -5.40
N LEU A 77 -7.34 -11.30 -4.25
CA LEU A 77 -8.08 -11.62 -3.03
C LEU A 77 -8.90 -10.43 -2.51
N ILE A 78 -8.36 -9.20 -2.60
CA ILE A 78 -9.08 -7.97 -2.23
C ILE A 78 -10.27 -7.76 -3.17
N MET A 79 -10.08 -7.95 -4.47
CA MET A 79 -11.15 -7.86 -5.47
C MET A 79 -12.29 -8.85 -5.18
N ASP A 80 -11.97 -10.13 -4.97
CA ASP A 80 -12.96 -11.16 -4.62
C ASP A 80 -13.74 -10.79 -3.34
N ASN A 81 -13.05 -10.24 -2.34
CA ASN A 81 -13.68 -9.82 -1.10
C ASN A 81 -14.58 -8.59 -1.31
N LEU A 82 -14.19 -7.67 -2.18
CA LEU A 82 -14.98 -6.48 -2.52
C LEU A 82 -16.28 -6.88 -3.22
N GLU A 83 -16.22 -7.81 -4.18
CA GLU A 83 -17.40 -8.36 -4.84
C GLU A 83 -18.36 -9.01 -3.84
N LYS A 84 -17.85 -9.88 -2.96
CA LYS A 84 -18.65 -10.51 -1.89
C LYS A 84 -19.27 -9.50 -0.95
N VAL A 85 -18.56 -8.43 -0.59
CA VAL A 85 -19.09 -7.35 0.25
C VAL A 85 -20.21 -6.60 -0.47
N GLU A 86 -20.07 -6.35 -1.77
CA GLU A 86 -21.09 -5.68 -2.56
C GLU A 86 -22.34 -6.56 -2.71
N GLU A 87 -22.18 -7.85 -2.99
CA GLU A 87 -23.28 -8.83 -2.98
C GLU A 87 -23.98 -8.87 -1.61
N TRP A 88 -23.21 -8.90 -0.53
CA TRP A 88 -23.76 -8.87 0.81
C TRP A 88 -24.55 -7.59 1.08
N ARG A 89 -24.05 -6.43 0.63
CA ARG A 89 -24.79 -5.16 0.72
C ARG A 89 -26.10 -5.20 -0.07
N LYS A 90 -26.08 -5.71 -1.31
CA LYS A 90 -27.29 -5.88 -2.13
C LYS A 90 -28.32 -6.79 -1.43
N MET A 91 -27.87 -7.91 -0.86
CA MET A 91 -28.73 -8.81 -0.10
C MET A 91 -29.31 -8.17 1.16
N LYS A 92 -28.51 -7.41 1.92
CA LYS A 92 -28.98 -6.66 3.10
C LYS A 92 -30.05 -5.63 2.71
N GLN A 93 -29.83 -4.89 1.62
CA GLN A 93 -30.79 -3.91 1.12
C GLN A 93 -32.10 -4.57 0.67
N LYS A 94 -32.05 -5.72 0.00
CA LYS A 94 -33.25 -6.48 -0.39
C LYS A 94 -34.07 -6.97 0.82
N ARG A 95 -33.41 -7.36 1.92
CA ARG A 95 -34.09 -7.88 3.12
C ARG A 95 -34.63 -6.79 4.06
N LYS A 96 -34.08 -5.58 4.01
CA LYS A 96 -34.51 -4.47 4.88
C LYS A 96 -36.03 -4.20 4.80
N PRO A 97 -36.67 -4.12 3.62
CA PRO A 97 -38.12 -3.95 3.51
C PRO A 97 -38.93 -5.05 4.21
N GLU A 98 -38.53 -6.31 4.07
CA GLU A 98 -39.22 -7.45 4.71
C GLU A 98 -39.15 -7.36 6.24
N VAL A 99 -37.97 -6.98 6.77
CA VAL A 99 -37.78 -6.76 8.21
C VAL A 99 -38.67 -5.63 8.70
N ILE A 100 -38.74 -4.52 7.97
CA ILE A 100 -39.60 -3.39 8.30
C ILE A 100 -41.07 -3.81 8.30
N GLN A 101 -41.53 -4.57 7.31
CA GLN A 101 -42.90 -5.07 7.26
C GLN A 101 -43.23 -5.98 8.45
N ASN A 102 -42.30 -6.86 8.84
CA ASN A 102 -42.47 -7.69 10.02
C ASN A 102 -42.57 -6.83 11.30
N LEU A 103 -41.71 -5.81 11.44
CA LEU A 103 -41.77 -4.87 12.57
C LEU A 103 -43.10 -4.09 12.59
N VAL A 104 -43.60 -3.62 11.45
CA VAL A 104 -44.92 -2.98 11.33
C VAL A 104 -46.01 -3.89 11.87
N ARG A 105 -46.01 -5.17 11.49
CA ARG A 105 -47.01 -6.14 11.96
C ARG A 105 -46.94 -6.31 13.48
N VAL A 106 -45.75 -6.59 14.02
CA VAL A 106 -45.54 -6.84 15.46
C VAL A 106 -45.93 -5.61 16.30
N LEU A 107 -45.56 -4.41 15.84
CA LEU A 107 -45.93 -3.15 16.50
C LEU A 107 -47.43 -2.86 16.43
N THR A 108 -48.09 -3.20 15.33
CA THR A 108 -49.55 -3.05 15.18
C THR A 108 -50.31 -3.98 16.14
N GLU A 109 -49.74 -5.14 16.43
CA GLU A 109 -50.27 -6.11 17.40
C GLU A 109 -49.98 -5.71 18.87
N GLY A 110 -49.30 -4.57 19.11
CA GLY A 110 -49.00 -4.07 20.46
C GLY A 110 -47.84 -4.77 21.16
N ARG A 111 -47.07 -5.62 20.46
CA ARG A 111 -45.97 -6.43 21.02
C ARG A 111 -44.64 -5.67 20.97
N ASN A 112 -44.50 -4.64 21.80
CA ASN A 112 -43.36 -3.71 21.75
C ASN A 112 -42.01 -4.38 22.11
N ASP A 113 -41.99 -5.25 23.12
CA ASP A 113 -40.77 -5.94 23.55
C ASP A 113 -40.24 -6.88 22.45
N ASP A 114 -41.14 -7.61 21.78
CA ASP A 114 -40.82 -8.46 20.63
C ASP A 114 -40.23 -7.64 19.48
N ALA A 115 -40.82 -6.46 19.21
CA ALA A 115 -40.33 -5.57 18.15
C ALA A 115 -38.91 -5.07 18.44
N GLU A 116 -38.59 -4.74 19.69
CA GLU A 116 -37.26 -4.31 20.10
C GLU A 116 -36.23 -5.45 19.94
N ILE A 117 -36.58 -6.67 20.36
CA ILE A 117 -35.73 -7.85 20.21
C ILE A 117 -35.47 -8.15 18.73
N ILE A 118 -36.51 -8.10 17.88
CA ILE A 118 -36.38 -8.29 16.43
C ILE A 118 -35.48 -7.22 15.83
N ALA A 119 -35.69 -5.93 16.16
CA ALA A 119 -34.89 -4.84 15.65
C ALA A 119 -33.42 -4.95 16.07
N LYS A 120 -33.12 -5.31 17.32
CA LYS A 120 -31.76 -5.56 17.80
C LYS A 120 -31.07 -6.66 17.01
N ASN A 121 -31.74 -7.80 16.84
CA ASN A 121 -31.20 -8.94 16.10
C ASN A 121 -30.97 -8.64 14.61
N GLN A 122 -31.88 -7.90 13.99
CA GLN A 122 -31.76 -7.53 12.59
C GLN A 122 -30.76 -6.39 12.38
N SER A 123 -30.51 -5.53 13.38
CA SER A 123 -29.52 -4.46 13.28
C SER A 123 -28.11 -4.99 13.02
N ILE A 124 -27.74 -6.08 13.71
CA ILE A 124 -26.46 -6.77 13.53
C ILE A 124 -26.35 -7.35 12.11
N LYS A 125 -27.42 -7.98 11.63
CA LYS A 125 -27.44 -8.65 10.32
C LYS A 125 -27.43 -7.65 9.16
N LEU A 126 -28.19 -6.57 9.27
CA LEU A 126 -28.36 -5.56 8.23
C LEU A 126 -27.33 -4.43 8.31
N GLY A 127 -26.61 -4.28 9.43
CA GLY A 127 -25.69 -3.15 9.64
C GLY A 127 -26.42 -1.80 9.74
N VAL A 128 -27.69 -1.79 10.14
CA VAL A 128 -28.52 -0.60 10.29
C VAL A 128 -28.92 -0.49 11.76
N PRO A 129 -28.80 0.68 12.42
CA PRO A 129 -29.19 0.83 13.82
C PRO A 129 -30.61 0.34 14.11
N ALA A 130 -30.80 -0.40 15.21
CA ALA A 130 -32.12 -0.94 15.59
C ALA A 130 -33.18 0.16 15.71
N LEU A 131 -32.80 1.31 16.28
CA LEU A 131 -33.65 2.48 16.42
C LEU A 131 -34.17 3.00 15.06
N GLN A 132 -33.30 3.00 14.05
CA GLN A 132 -33.68 3.41 12.69
C GLN A 132 -34.70 2.45 12.08
N LEU A 133 -34.54 1.13 12.28
CA LEU A 133 -35.50 0.14 11.80
C LEU A 133 -36.89 0.33 12.44
N ILE A 134 -36.93 0.64 13.74
CA ILE A 134 -38.18 0.91 14.48
C ILE A 134 -38.83 2.20 13.98
N PHE A 135 -38.07 3.29 13.83
CA PHE A 135 -38.60 4.57 13.34
C PHE A 135 -39.18 4.45 11.93
N GLU A 136 -38.49 3.75 11.03
CA GLU A 136 -38.98 3.51 9.67
C GLU A 136 -40.29 2.69 9.69
N ALA A 137 -40.39 1.67 10.55
CA ALA A 137 -41.62 0.89 10.73
C ALA A 137 -42.78 1.74 11.27
N VAL A 138 -42.55 2.52 12.33
CA VAL A 138 -43.56 3.44 12.90
C VAL A 138 -44.00 4.49 11.88
N GLY A 139 -43.07 5.02 11.09
CA GLY A 139 -43.38 5.97 10.01
C GLY A 139 -44.30 5.38 8.94
N ILE A 140 -44.15 4.09 8.63
CA ILE A 140 -45.07 3.38 7.71
C ILE A 140 -46.43 3.14 8.36
N MET A 141 -46.48 2.76 9.64
CA MET A 141 -47.74 2.59 10.37
C MET A 141 -48.56 3.87 10.31
N LYS A 142 -47.96 5.02 10.64
CA LYS A 142 -48.63 6.34 10.64
C LYS A 142 -49.13 6.81 9.27
N LYS A 143 -48.62 6.25 8.17
CA LYS A 143 -49.11 6.54 6.80
C LYS A 143 -50.28 5.65 6.37
N ARG A 144 -50.53 4.56 7.10
CA ARG A 144 -51.59 3.58 6.81
C ARG A 144 -52.85 3.82 7.64
N THR A 145 -52.73 4.46 8.80
CA THR A 145 -53.82 5.03 9.59
C THR A 145 -54.20 6.42 9.08
#